data_AF-A0A922JD51-F1
#
_entry.id   AF-A0A922JD51-F1
#
_cell.length_a   1.000
_cell.length_b   1.000
_cell.length_c   1.000
_cell.angle_alpha   90.00
_cell.angle_beta   90.00
_cell.angle_gamma   90.00
#
_symmetry.space_group_name_H-M   'P 1'
#
loop_
_entity.id
_entity.type
_entity.pdbx_description
1 polymer ?
#
loop_
_entity_poly.entity_id
_entity_poly.type
_entity_poly.pdbx_seq_one_letter_code
_entity_poly.pdbx_strand_id
1 'polypeptide(L)'
;MFRNKESLEPLLDFLRAHKYKGHALMLNDRIQSISRLQSALVKAEEYISKLPSDTPCSDFEYALQGMGFERGWGDKAERVLEMMHLLLDVLHAPDPSTLETFLGRIPMVFNVVILSPHGYFGQANVLGLPDTGGQVVYILDQVRALEKEMLLRIRKQGLDITPRILIVTRLIPDAKGTTCNQRLERVSGTEHAHILRVPFRSEKGVLRKWISRFDVWPYLETFAEDAASELVAELQVIPDFIIGNYSDGNLVASLLAYKMGVTQCTIAHALEKTKYPDSDIYWKNFEDKYHFSCQFTADIIAMNNADFIITSTYQEIAGTKNTVGQYESHRAFTLPGLYRVVHGIDVFDPKFNIVSPGADMCIYFPYSDKEKRLTALHGSIEELLYDPEQNDEHIGMLTDRSKPLIFTMARLDHVKNVTGLVELYGKSTKLRELVNLVVVGGYHDPNKSKDREEITEIEKMHSLMKEYNLEGQCRWISAQMNRARNGELYRYIADTKGAFVQVYNPCGLLY
;
A
#
# COMPACT_ATOMS: atom_id res chain seq x y z
N MET A 1 -7.88 10.09 31.02
CA MET A 1 -6.50 10.47 31.41
C MET A 1 -6.45 11.69 32.33
N PHE A 2 -7.22 12.77 32.12
CA PHE A 2 -7.18 13.94 33.02
C PHE A 2 -7.68 13.61 34.45
N ARG A 3 -6.81 13.76 35.46
CA ARG A 3 -7.10 13.67 36.91
C ARG A 3 -7.71 12.36 37.43
N ASN A 4 -7.72 11.29 36.64
CA ASN A 4 -8.11 9.96 37.10
C ASN A 4 -6.90 9.02 37.08
N LYS A 5 -6.37 8.69 38.27
CA LYS A 5 -5.19 7.82 38.43
C LYS A 5 -5.42 6.43 37.83
N GLU A 6 -6.62 5.86 38.00
CA GLU A 6 -6.96 4.56 37.44
C GLU A 6 -6.90 4.57 35.90
N SER A 7 -7.16 5.72 35.28
CA SER A 7 -7.06 5.87 33.82
C SER A 7 -5.64 6.01 33.28
N LEU A 8 -4.63 6.14 34.15
CA LEU A 8 -3.21 6.24 33.78
C LEU A 8 -2.46 4.92 34.01
N GLU A 9 -2.98 4.00 34.84
CA GLU A 9 -2.38 2.68 35.07
C GLU A 9 -2.16 1.90 33.76
N PRO A 10 -3.08 1.90 32.77
CA PRO A 10 -2.81 1.23 31.48
C PRO A 10 -1.58 1.78 30.74
N LEU A 11 -1.29 3.08 30.86
CA LEU A 11 -0.10 3.68 30.25
C LEU A 11 1.18 3.22 30.97
N LEU A 12 1.14 3.14 32.31
CA LEU A 12 2.26 2.62 33.08
C LEU A 12 2.51 1.15 32.75
N ASP A 13 1.46 0.33 32.74
CA ASP A 13 1.54 -1.09 32.40
C ASP A 13 2.06 -1.29 30.97
N PHE A 14 1.59 -0.47 30.03
CA PHE A 14 2.10 -0.46 28.66
C PHE A 14 3.61 -0.18 28.61
N LEU A 15 4.08 0.89 29.26
CA LEU A 15 5.50 1.27 29.27
C LEU A 15 6.39 0.24 29.99
N ARG A 16 5.86 -0.50 30.97
CA ARG A 16 6.59 -1.55 31.70
C ARG A 16 6.61 -2.89 30.97
N ALA A 17 5.53 -3.23 30.29
CA ALA A 17 5.40 -4.46 29.53
C ALA A 17 6.22 -4.41 28.23
N HIS A 18 6.60 -3.21 27.78
CA HIS A 18 7.29 -3.00 26.52
C HIS A 18 8.69 -3.63 26.50
N LYS A 19 8.88 -4.63 25.63
CA LYS A 19 10.11 -5.40 25.51
C LYS A 19 10.41 -5.68 24.05
N TYR A 20 11.69 -5.73 23.70
CA TYR A 20 12.15 -6.20 22.40
C TYR A 20 13.19 -7.31 22.57
N LYS A 21 12.94 -8.50 21.99
CA LYS A 21 13.78 -9.70 22.14
C LYS A 21 14.22 -9.97 23.59
N GLY A 22 13.27 -9.84 24.53
CA GLY A 22 13.50 -10.05 25.96
C GLY A 22 14.16 -8.90 26.73
N HIS A 23 14.64 -7.85 26.04
CA HIS A 23 15.19 -6.66 26.68
C HIS A 23 14.08 -5.66 27.00
N ALA A 24 14.04 -5.18 28.24
CA ALA A 24 13.09 -4.15 28.65
C ALA A 24 13.39 -2.81 27.99
N LEU A 25 12.33 -2.11 27.58
CA LEU A 25 12.39 -0.76 27.04
C LEU A 25 11.55 0.15 27.93
N MET A 26 11.85 1.45 27.89
CA MET A 26 11.13 2.49 28.63
C MET A 26 11.23 2.34 30.16
N LEU A 27 10.43 1.49 30.80
CA LEU A 27 10.34 1.37 32.26
C LEU A 27 10.64 -0.05 32.74
N ASN A 28 11.35 -0.17 33.84
CA ASN A 28 11.57 -1.47 34.52
C ASN A 28 10.69 -1.64 35.77
N ASP A 29 10.82 -2.82 36.41
CA ASP A 29 10.02 -3.24 37.55
C ASP A 29 10.23 -2.43 38.84
N ARG A 30 11.18 -1.48 38.85
CA ARG A 30 11.30 -0.51 39.95
C ARG A 30 10.11 0.42 39.98
N ILE A 31 9.45 0.72 38.86
CA ILE A 31 8.29 1.61 38.82
C ILE A 31 7.02 0.78 38.84
N GLN A 32 6.32 0.75 39.98
CA GLN A 32 5.13 -0.10 40.19
C GLN A 32 3.82 0.68 40.36
N SER A 33 3.88 2.02 40.35
CA SER A 33 2.70 2.87 40.48
C SER A 33 2.95 4.24 39.86
N ILE A 34 1.87 4.92 39.49
CA ILE A 34 1.92 6.29 38.93
C ILE A 34 2.63 7.27 39.88
N SER A 35 2.41 7.15 41.19
CA SER A 35 3.08 8.01 42.19
C SER A 35 4.60 7.82 42.18
N ARG A 36 5.07 6.58 41.98
CA ARG A 36 6.49 6.28 41.90
C ARG A 36 7.07 6.73 40.56
N LEU A 37 6.32 6.59 39.47
CA LEU A 37 6.70 7.10 38.14
C LEU A 37 6.93 8.61 38.18
N GLN A 38 5.97 9.38 38.70
CA GLN A 38 6.10 10.84 38.84
C GLN A 38 7.33 11.22 39.68
N SER A 39 7.53 10.55 40.82
CA SER A 39 8.68 10.81 41.69
C SER A 39 10.02 10.46 41.02
N ALA A 40 10.05 9.42 40.18
CA ALA A 40 11.25 9.02 39.45
C ALA A 40 11.54 9.97 38.28
N LEU A 41 10.50 10.43 37.56
CA LEU A 41 10.64 11.38 36.45
C LEU A 41 11.24 12.71 36.91
N VAL A 42 10.74 13.28 38.02
CA VAL A 42 11.30 14.54 38.59
C VAL A 42 12.78 14.38 38.97
N LYS A 43 13.17 13.23 39.53
CA LYS A 43 14.58 12.95 39.87
C LYS A 43 15.45 12.80 38.62
N ALA A 44 14.96 12.11 37.60
CA ALA A 44 15.67 11.93 36.34
C ALA A 44 15.84 13.25 35.61
N GLU A 45 14.80 14.09 35.58
CA GLU A 45 14.82 15.44 35.01
C GLU A 45 15.87 16.33 35.70
N GLU A 46 15.90 16.36 37.04
CA GLU A 46 16.89 17.14 37.80
C GLU A 46 18.33 16.66 37.57
N TYR A 47 18.50 15.37 37.28
CA TYR A 47 19.81 14.79 36.97
C TYR A 47 20.25 15.12 35.54
N ILE A 48 19.39 14.90 34.53
CA ILE A 48 19.71 15.10 33.11
C ILE A 48 19.90 16.59 32.78
N SER A 49 19.10 17.47 33.40
CA SER A 49 19.20 18.93 33.17
C SER A 49 20.56 19.54 33.55
N LYS A 50 21.39 18.83 34.31
CA LYS A 50 22.76 19.24 34.67
C LYS A 50 23.80 18.83 33.64
N LEU A 51 23.45 17.96 32.68
CA LEU A 51 24.33 17.46 31.63
C LEU A 51 24.28 18.37 30.39
N PRO A 52 25.37 18.45 29.60
CA PRO A 52 25.33 19.04 28.27
C PRO A 52 24.27 18.38 27.38
N SER A 53 23.58 19.16 26.55
CA SER A 53 22.45 18.70 25.72
C SER A 53 22.82 17.59 24.72
N ASP A 54 24.06 17.58 24.26
CA ASP A 54 24.64 16.63 23.31
C ASP A 54 25.25 15.38 23.98
N THR A 55 25.21 15.28 25.31
CA THR A 55 25.74 14.11 26.04
C THR A 55 25.05 12.83 25.55
N PRO A 56 25.81 11.83 25.08
CA PRO A 56 25.25 10.55 24.62
C PRO A 56 24.55 9.78 25.76
N CYS A 57 23.45 9.09 25.45
CA CYS A 57 22.69 8.32 26.44
C CYS A 57 23.54 7.24 27.14
N SER A 58 24.53 6.67 26.44
CA SER A 58 25.48 5.68 26.99
C SER A 58 26.19 6.15 28.26
N ASP A 59 26.40 7.44 28.41
CA ASP A 59 27.22 8.00 29.49
C ASP A 59 26.44 8.09 30.81
N PHE A 60 25.11 8.10 30.73
CA PHE A 60 24.21 8.23 31.88
C PHE A 60 23.13 7.15 31.97
N GLU A 61 23.15 6.16 31.09
CA GLU A 61 22.18 5.05 31.03
C GLU A 61 22.09 4.30 32.38
N TYR A 62 23.22 3.94 32.97
CA TYR A 62 23.25 3.20 34.25
C TYR A 62 22.58 3.97 35.40
N ALA A 63 22.72 5.30 35.42
CA ALA A 63 22.08 6.14 36.42
C ALA A 63 20.55 6.12 36.23
N LEU A 64 20.07 6.23 34.99
CA LEU A 64 18.65 6.17 34.65
C LEU A 64 18.03 4.80 34.93
N GLN A 65 18.72 3.71 34.62
CA GLN A 65 18.28 2.35 34.96
C GLN A 65 18.10 2.17 36.47
N GLY A 66 19.01 2.75 37.26
CA GLY A 66 18.91 2.80 38.72
C GLY A 66 17.64 3.50 39.23
N MET A 67 17.17 4.52 38.51
CA MET A 67 15.94 5.27 38.76
C MET A 67 14.67 4.59 38.22
N GLY A 68 14.83 3.60 37.33
CA GLY A 68 13.73 2.81 36.77
C GLY A 68 13.48 3.00 35.28
N PHE A 69 14.36 3.74 34.59
CA PHE A 69 14.25 4.07 33.17
C PHE A 69 15.24 3.24 32.34
N GLU A 70 14.72 2.37 31.50
CA GLU A 70 15.50 1.59 30.52
C GLU A 70 15.74 2.39 29.24
N ARG A 71 16.43 1.81 28.25
CA ARG A 71 16.67 2.47 26.95
C ARG A 71 15.35 2.75 26.20
N GLY A 72 15.39 3.72 25.28
CA GLY A 72 14.27 4.10 24.42
C GLY A 72 13.72 5.52 24.60
N TRP A 73 14.28 6.30 25.52
CA TRP A 73 13.88 7.70 25.75
C TRP A 73 14.58 8.70 24.82
N GLY A 74 15.74 8.34 24.27
CA GLY A 74 16.53 9.24 23.44
C GLY A 74 17.97 8.77 23.26
N ASP A 75 18.61 9.27 22.21
CA ASP A 75 20.04 9.07 21.92
C ASP A 75 20.96 10.02 22.69
N LYS A 76 20.47 11.20 23.07
CA LYS A 76 21.21 12.24 23.80
C LYS A 76 20.38 12.85 24.92
N ALA A 77 21.03 13.50 25.88
CA ALA A 77 20.43 14.12 27.06
C ALA A 77 19.23 15.03 26.72
N GLU A 78 19.36 15.90 25.71
CA GLU A 78 18.26 16.78 25.26
C GLU A 78 16.98 16.00 24.92
N ARG A 79 17.11 14.91 24.16
CA ARG A 79 15.94 14.14 23.70
C ARG A 79 15.33 13.30 24.81
N VAL A 80 16.17 12.73 25.69
CA VAL A 80 15.69 12.03 26.88
C VAL A 80 14.88 12.99 27.75
N LEU A 81 15.37 14.21 27.95
CA LEU A 81 14.69 15.24 28.72
C LEU A 81 13.35 15.63 28.09
N GLU A 82 13.31 15.87 26.77
CA GLU A 82 12.06 16.15 26.04
C GLU A 82 11.02 15.03 26.22
N MET A 83 11.42 13.76 26.09
CA MET A 83 10.50 12.62 26.26
C MET A 83 9.98 12.50 27.69
N MET A 84 10.82 12.79 28.70
CA MET A 84 10.40 12.81 30.10
C MET A 84 9.43 13.95 30.40
N HIS A 85 9.66 15.14 29.82
CA HIS A 85 8.73 16.27 29.92
C HIS A 85 7.37 15.95 29.30
N LEU A 86 7.36 15.36 28.09
CA LEU A 86 6.12 14.92 27.46
C LEU A 86 5.33 13.95 28.34
N LEU A 87 6.01 12.97 28.97
CA LEU A 87 5.33 12.04 29.87
C LEU A 87 4.82 12.74 31.14
N LEU A 88 5.60 13.65 31.74
CA LEU A 88 5.15 14.45 32.88
C LEU A 88 3.88 15.23 32.52
N ASP A 89 3.86 15.89 31.37
CA ASP A 89 2.70 16.64 30.88
C ASP A 89 1.48 15.73 30.70
N VAL A 90 1.65 14.54 30.11
CA VAL A 90 0.59 13.52 30.00
C VAL A 90 0.06 13.08 31.37
N LEU A 91 0.91 12.97 32.39
CA LEU A 91 0.51 12.57 33.75
C LEU A 91 -0.18 13.70 34.53
N HIS A 92 0.15 14.97 34.24
CA HIS A 92 -0.36 16.13 34.99
C HIS A 92 -1.56 16.79 34.31
N ALA A 93 -1.44 17.10 33.01
CA ALA A 93 -2.42 17.82 32.22
C ALA A 93 -2.44 17.30 30.77
N PRO A 94 -2.93 16.06 30.54
CA PRO A 94 -2.92 15.47 29.22
C PRO A 94 -3.77 16.26 28.23
N ASP A 95 -3.16 16.67 27.14
CA ASP A 95 -3.83 17.18 25.95
C ASP A 95 -3.57 16.26 24.74
N PRO A 96 -4.41 16.32 23.69
CA PRO A 96 -4.28 15.43 22.54
C PRO A 96 -2.92 15.50 21.83
N SER A 97 -2.34 16.70 21.69
CA SER A 97 -1.11 16.90 20.93
C SER A 97 0.12 16.34 21.65
N THR A 98 0.18 16.51 22.97
CA THR A 98 1.25 15.92 23.81
C THR A 98 1.13 14.41 23.85
N LEU A 99 -0.10 13.87 23.99
CA LEU A 99 -0.32 12.42 23.98
C LEU A 99 0.07 11.80 22.64
N GLU A 100 -0.33 12.39 21.52
CA GLU A 100 0.05 11.96 20.17
C GLU A 100 1.57 11.99 19.99
N THR A 101 2.22 13.09 20.38
CA THR A 101 3.66 13.26 20.26
C THR A 101 4.41 12.24 21.11
N PHE A 102 3.96 12.00 22.35
CA PHE A 102 4.57 11.03 23.24
C PHE A 102 4.43 9.62 22.68
N LEU A 103 3.20 9.15 22.42
CA LEU A 103 2.94 7.81 21.90
C LEU A 103 3.63 7.58 20.54
N GLY A 104 3.63 8.59 19.67
CA GLY A 104 4.30 8.53 18.37
C GLY A 104 5.84 8.46 18.46
N ARG A 105 6.44 8.87 19.58
CA ARG A 105 7.89 8.78 19.83
C ARG A 105 8.30 7.46 20.49
N ILE A 106 7.40 6.74 21.15
CA ILE A 106 7.75 5.47 21.81
C ILE A 106 8.27 4.49 20.73
N PRO A 107 9.44 3.87 20.93
CA PRO A 107 10.01 2.95 19.96
C PRO A 107 9.25 1.62 19.99
N MET A 108 8.18 1.51 19.20
CA MET A 108 7.30 0.32 19.17
C MET A 108 7.48 -0.57 17.94
N VAL A 109 7.73 0.03 16.78
CA VAL A 109 7.61 -0.66 15.49
C VAL A 109 9.00 -1.03 14.97
N PHE A 110 9.37 -2.31 15.09
CA PHE A 110 10.65 -2.85 14.62
C PHE A 110 10.47 -3.92 13.54
N ASN A 111 9.47 -4.79 13.70
CA ASN A 111 9.12 -5.87 12.79
C ASN A 111 7.75 -5.62 12.18
N VAL A 112 7.71 -5.31 10.88
CA VAL A 112 6.48 -5.00 10.15
C VAL A 112 6.18 -6.11 9.14
N VAL A 113 4.92 -6.55 9.12
CA VAL A 113 4.43 -7.54 8.16
C VAL A 113 3.36 -6.91 7.29
N ILE A 114 3.50 -7.05 5.97
CA ILE A 114 2.60 -6.46 4.97
C ILE A 114 2.04 -7.59 4.10
N LEU A 115 0.72 -7.73 4.04
CA LEU A 115 0.05 -8.81 3.31
C LEU A 115 -0.42 -8.31 1.95
N SER A 116 -0.01 -9.00 0.88
CA SER A 116 -0.50 -8.77 -0.49
C SER A 116 -0.51 -10.10 -1.29
N PRO A 117 -1.45 -11.02 -1.01
CA PRO A 117 -1.39 -12.39 -1.53
C PRO A 117 -1.58 -12.52 -3.05
N HIS A 118 -2.57 -11.85 -3.64
CA HIS A 118 -2.87 -11.95 -5.07
C HIS A 118 -1.84 -11.26 -5.98
N GLY A 119 -1.97 -11.52 -7.28
CA GLY A 119 -1.16 -10.91 -8.33
C GLY A 119 0.25 -11.49 -8.45
N TYR A 120 1.04 -10.91 -9.35
CA TYR A 120 2.46 -11.22 -9.51
C TYR A 120 3.27 -10.17 -8.75
N PHE A 121 3.48 -10.39 -7.45
CA PHE A 121 4.26 -9.44 -6.65
C PHE A 121 5.77 -9.64 -6.89
N GLY A 122 6.40 -8.63 -7.48
CA GLY A 122 7.83 -8.61 -7.80
C GLY A 122 8.30 -7.20 -8.17
N GLN A 123 9.61 -7.05 -8.40
CA GLN A 123 10.22 -5.74 -8.63
C GLN A 123 10.49 -5.42 -10.11
N ALA A 124 10.51 -6.44 -10.96
CA ALA A 124 10.77 -6.32 -12.40
C ALA A 124 9.89 -7.32 -13.17
N ASN A 125 9.53 -6.97 -14.40
CA ASN A 125 8.77 -7.80 -15.34
C ASN A 125 7.38 -8.25 -14.84
N VAL A 126 6.78 -7.51 -13.90
CA VAL A 126 5.46 -7.86 -13.34
C VAL A 126 4.36 -6.83 -13.58
N LEU A 127 4.71 -5.55 -13.75
CA LEU A 127 3.72 -4.48 -13.91
C LEU A 127 2.95 -4.68 -15.21
N GLY A 128 1.61 -4.63 -15.13
CA GLY A 128 0.73 -4.91 -16.26
C GLY A 128 0.34 -6.37 -16.43
N LEU A 129 0.92 -7.31 -15.68
CA LEU A 129 0.38 -8.67 -15.59
C LEU A 129 -0.98 -8.68 -14.88
N PRO A 130 -1.82 -9.71 -15.10
CA PRO A 130 -3.12 -9.84 -14.43
C PRO A 130 -3.02 -9.68 -12.91
N ASP A 131 -3.93 -8.88 -12.35
CA ASP A 131 -3.97 -8.50 -10.92
C ASP A 131 -2.73 -7.76 -10.39
N THR A 132 -1.78 -7.37 -11.25
CA THR A 132 -0.58 -6.64 -10.86
C THR A 132 -0.61 -5.19 -11.34
N GLY A 133 -0.64 -4.24 -10.41
CA GLY A 133 -0.70 -2.82 -10.77
C GLY A 133 -0.30 -1.91 -9.61
N GLY A 134 -1.10 -0.87 -9.40
CA GLY A 134 -0.80 0.21 -8.45
C GLY A 134 -0.53 -0.25 -7.02
N GLN A 135 -1.17 -1.32 -6.54
CA GLN A 135 -0.93 -1.88 -5.22
C GLN A 135 0.53 -2.34 -5.02
N VAL A 136 1.13 -2.99 -6.02
CA VAL A 136 2.54 -3.40 -5.96
C VAL A 136 3.45 -2.18 -5.94
N VAL A 137 3.09 -1.13 -6.69
CA VAL A 137 3.85 0.11 -6.67
C VAL A 137 3.78 0.81 -5.32
N TYR A 138 2.56 0.96 -4.80
CA TYR A 138 2.29 1.53 -3.49
C TYR A 138 3.14 0.85 -2.41
N ILE A 139 3.08 -0.49 -2.32
CA ILE A 139 3.78 -1.23 -1.26
C ILE A 139 5.30 -1.12 -1.40
N LEU A 140 5.85 -1.23 -2.62
CA LEU A 140 7.30 -1.11 -2.83
C LEU A 140 7.83 0.27 -2.45
N ASP A 141 7.08 1.33 -2.73
CA ASP A 141 7.48 2.69 -2.38
C ASP A 141 7.25 2.95 -0.88
N GLN A 142 6.17 2.41 -0.31
CA GLN A 142 5.85 2.45 1.12
C GLN A 142 6.97 1.84 1.96
N VAL A 143 7.46 0.63 1.63
CA VAL A 143 8.48 -0.03 2.48
C VAL A 143 9.81 0.70 2.48
N ARG A 144 10.19 1.38 1.37
CA ARG A 144 11.40 2.21 1.32
C ARG A 144 11.28 3.42 2.25
N ALA A 145 10.15 4.11 2.20
CA ALA A 145 9.89 5.24 3.07
C ALA A 145 9.79 4.81 4.55
N LEU A 146 9.10 3.70 4.80
CA LEU A 146 8.89 3.16 6.14
C LEU A 146 10.20 2.68 6.77
N GLU A 147 11.05 1.96 6.04
CA GLU A 147 12.37 1.54 6.54
C GLU A 147 13.23 2.73 6.97
N LYS A 148 13.28 3.78 6.14
CA LYS A 148 14.05 4.98 6.43
C LYS A 148 13.56 5.67 7.72
N GLU A 149 12.24 5.78 7.88
CA GLU A 149 11.64 6.39 9.08
C GLU A 149 11.83 5.51 10.32
N MET A 150 11.70 4.18 10.20
CA MET A 150 11.97 3.24 11.29
C MET A 150 13.43 3.34 11.77
N LEU A 151 14.40 3.29 10.84
CA LEU A 151 15.82 3.46 11.17
C LEU A 151 16.09 4.81 11.85
N LEU A 152 15.46 5.88 11.38
CA LEU A 152 15.57 7.20 11.98
C LEU A 152 15.02 7.21 13.41
N ARG A 153 13.82 6.67 13.64
CA ARG A 153 13.19 6.64 14.97
C ARG A 153 13.96 5.77 15.96
N ILE A 154 14.39 4.59 15.54
CA ILE A 154 15.22 3.68 16.36
C ILE A 154 16.49 4.40 16.81
N ARG A 155 17.20 5.04 15.86
CA ARG A 155 18.41 5.81 16.17
C ARG A 155 18.13 6.97 17.11
N LYS A 156 17.09 7.76 16.85
CA LYS A 156 16.70 8.91 17.68
C LYS A 156 16.38 8.51 19.12
N GLN A 157 15.90 7.28 19.34
CA GLN A 157 15.63 6.74 20.68
C GLN A 157 16.81 6.02 21.33
N GLY A 158 18.00 6.13 20.74
CA GLY A 158 19.23 5.57 21.31
C GLY A 158 19.22 4.04 21.31
N LEU A 159 18.51 3.41 20.38
CA LEU A 159 18.44 1.96 20.23
C LEU A 159 19.31 1.51 19.05
N ASP A 160 19.90 0.33 19.20
CA ASP A 160 20.67 -0.35 18.15
C ASP A 160 19.93 -1.62 17.68
N ILE A 161 18.68 -1.40 17.27
CA ILE A 161 17.79 -2.47 16.79
C ILE A 161 17.76 -2.43 15.27
N THR A 162 18.03 -3.56 14.63
CA THR A 162 17.84 -3.70 13.18
C THR A 162 16.36 -3.96 12.90
N PRO A 163 15.64 -3.07 12.20
CA PRO A 163 14.26 -3.33 11.84
C PRO A 163 14.16 -4.44 10.80
N ARG A 164 12.96 -4.99 10.60
CA ARG A 164 12.67 -5.98 9.56
C ARG A 164 11.29 -5.70 8.98
N ILE A 165 11.20 -5.66 7.65
CA ILE A 165 9.91 -5.52 6.95
C ILE A 165 9.73 -6.72 6.03
N LEU A 166 8.64 -7.46 6.21
CA LEU A 166 8.30 -8.61 5.37
C LEU A 166 7.02 -8.36 4.59
N ILE A 167 7.15 -8.28 3.26
CA ILE A 167 6.00 -8.28 2.35
C ILE A 167 5.65 -9.73 2.05
N VAL A 168 4.58 -10.23 2.65
CA VAL A 168 4.10 -11.60 2.45
C VAL A 168 3.14 -11.65 1.27
N THR A 169 3.48 -12.49 0.31
CA THR A 169 2.71 -12.68 -0.92
C THR A 169 2.75 -14.14 -1.35
N ARG A 170 2.02 -14.50 -2.41
CA ARG A 170 1.97 -15.86 -2.90
C ARG A 170 3.24 -16.26 -3.65
N LEU A 171 3.75 -17.46 -3.38
CA LEU A 171 4.76 -18.13 -4.19
C LEU A 171 4.09 -18.78 -5.41
N ILE A 172 4.54 -18.42 -6.62
CA ILE A 172 4.03 -18.95 -7.88
C ILE A 172 5.16 -19.69 -8.61
N PRO A 173 5.27 -21.02 -8.46
CA PRO A 173 6.36 -21.81 -9.04
C PRO A 173 6.50 -21.69 -10.56
N ASP A 174 5.38 -21.59 -11.28
CA ASP A 174 5.38 -21.62 -12.75
C ASP A 174 5.47 -20.21 -13.38
N ALA A 175 5.70 -19.16 -12.59
CA ALA A 175 5.81 -17.77 -13.05
C ALA A 175 7.19 -17.47 -13.69
N LYS A 176 7.45 -18.08 -14.86
CA LYS A 176 8.68 -17.88 -15.63
C LYS A 176 8.86 -16.41 -16.04
N GLY A 177 10.11 -15.92 -16.05
CA GLY A 177 10.45 -14.54 -16.39
C GLY A 177 10.31 -13.51 -15.26
N THR A 178 9.83 -13.96 -14.09
CA THR A 178 9.68 -13.16 -12.88
C THR A 178 10.43 -13.82 -11.71
N THR A 179 10.52 -13.11 -10.58
CA THR A 179 11.06 -13.64 -9.32
C THR A 179 9.96 -14.22 -8.41
N CYS A 180 8.72 -14.36 -8.89
CA CYS A 180 7.58 -14.82 -8.08
C CYS A 180 7.70 -16.29 -7.60
N ASN A 181 8.66 -17.04 -8.13
CA ASN A 181 9.00 -18.39 -7.68
C ASN A 181 10.10 -18.43 -6.60
N GLN A 182 10.68 -17.28 -6.22
CA GLN A 182 11.71 -17.18 -5.19
C GLN A 182 11.07 -16.90 -3.83
N ARG A 183 11.33 -17.77 -2.84
CA ARG A 183 10.78 -17.64 -1.48
C ARG A 183 11.13 -16.31 -0.84
N LEU A 184 12.37 -15.84 -0.94
CA LEU A 184 12.81 -14.61 -0.30
C LEU A 184 13.55 -13.73 -1.31
N GLU A 185 13.14 -12.47 -1.40
CA GLU A 185 13.75 -11.47 -2.30
C GLU A 185 13.92 -10.15 -1.56
N ARG A 186 15.12 -9.57 -1.56
CA ARG A 186 15.36 -8.25 -0.95
C ARG A 186 14.76 -7.15 -1.82
N VAL A 187 14.11 -6.16 -1.20
CA VAL A 187 13.59 -4.99 -1.91
C VAL A 187 14.73 -4.05 -2.28
N SER A 188 14.81 -3.68 -3.55
CA SER A 188 15.80 -2.73 -4.09
C SER A 188 15.65 -1.36 -3.45
N GLY A 189 16.78 -0.78 -3.04
CA GLY A 189 16.81 0.50 -2.32
C GLY A 189 16.53 0.37 -0.82
N THR A 190 16.53 -0.84 -0.27
CA THR A 190 16.37 -1.12 1.16
C THR A 190 17.44 -2.08 1.67
N GLU A 191 17.69 -2.05 2.97
CA GLU A 191 18.64 -2.95 3.64
C GLU A 191 17.94 -4.13 4.36
N HIS A 192 16.74 -3.90 4.85
CA HIS A 192 16.02 -4.76 5.78
C HIS A 192 14.61 -5.14 5.31
N ALA A 193 14.10 -4.60 4.21
CA ALA A 193 12.83 -5.02 3.62
C ALA A 193 12.99 -6.19 2.64
N HIS A 194 12.15 -7.22 2.81
CA HIS A 194 12.16 -8.44 1.99
C HIS A 194 10.74 -8.84 1.58
N ILE A 195 10.60 -9.39 0.38
CA ILE A 195 9.41 -10.07 -0.09
C ILE A 195 9.53 -11.54 0.32
N LEU A 196 8.60 -12.02 1.13
CA LEU A 196 8.46 -13.40 1.57
C LEU A 196 7.29 -14.05 0.81
N ARG A 197 7.58 -15.11 0.07
CA ARG A 197 6.61 -15.81 -0.77
C ARG A 197 6.24 -17.15 -0.17
N VAL A 198 4.96 -17.32 0.13
CA VAL A 198 4.40 -18.54 0.73
C VAL A 198 3.49 -19.22 -0.30
N PRO A 199 3.62 -20.53 -0.57
CA PRO A 199 2.80 -21.19 -1.57
C PRO A 199 1.35 -21.36 -1.10
N PHE A 200 0.39 -21.24 -2.02
CA PHE A 200 -0.95 -21.78 -1.77
C PHE A 200 -0.91 -23.30 -1.83
N ARG A 201 -1.69 -23.95 -0.96
CA ARG A 201 -1.79 -25.39 -0.84
C ARG A 201 -3.24 -25.86 -0.86
N SER A 202 -3.42 -27.10 -1.31
CA SER A 202 -4.65 -27.87 -1.19
C SER A 202 -4.29 -29.26 -0.66
N GLU A 203 -5.28 -30.11 -0.44
CA GLU A 203 -5.05 -31.53 -0.11
C GLU A 203 -4.15 -32.26 -1.13
N LYS A 204 -4.12 -31.79 -2.38
CA LYS A 204 -3.31 -32.34 -3.48
C LYS A 204 -1.89 -31.76 -3.55
N GLY A 205 -1.52 -30.88 -2.63
CA GLY A 205 -0.22 -30.21 -2.57
C GLY A 205 -0.24 -28.75 -3.06
N VAL A 206 0.94 -28.24 -3.41
CA VAL A 206 1.18 -26.83 -3.78
C VAL A 206 0.53 -26.47 -5.12
N LEU A 207 -0.20 -25.36 -5.14
CA LEU A 207 -0.81 -24.80 -6.36
C LEU A 207 0.20 -23.97 -7.15
N ARG A 208 0.55 -24.49 -8.34
CA ARG A 208 1.69 -23.98 -9.12
C ARG A 208 1.39 -22.81 -10.05
N LYS A 209 0.15 -22.73 -10.54
CA LYS A 209 -0.31 -21.74 -11.52
C LYS A 209 -0.85 -20.49 -10.83
N TRP A 210 -0.78 -19.34 -11.51
CA TRP A 210 -1.49 -18.14 -11.10
C TRP A 210 -3.00 -18.37 -10.99
N ILE A 211 -3.63 -17.66 -10.05
CA ILE A 211 -5.07 -17.71 -9.74
C ILE A 211 -5.51 -16.25 -9.65
N SER A 212 -6.66 -15.93 -10.25
CA SER A 212 -7.22 -14.58 -10.17
C SER A 212 -7.52 -14.20 -8.73
N ARG A 213 -7.42 -12.91 -8.39
CA ARG A 213 -7.82 -12.35 -7.09
C ARG A 213 -9.26 -12.66 -6.72
N PHE A 214 -10.13 -12.92 -7.69
CA PHE A 214 -11.52 -13.34 -7.45
C PHE A 214 -11.64 -14.82 -7.03
N ASP A 215 -10.62 -15.63 -7.26
CA ASP A 215 -10.65 -17.09 -7.08
C ASP A 215 -9.75 -17.56 -5.91
N VAL A 216 -9.13 -16.64 -5.16
CA VAL A 216 -8.15 -17.00 -4.11
C VAL A 216 -8.78 -17.49 -2.80
N TRP A 217 -10.06 -17.21 -2.57
CA TRP A 217 -10.75 -17.38 -1.28
C TRP A 217 -10.56 -18.74 -0.60
N PRO A 218 -10.65 -19.89 -1.30
CA PRO A 218 -10.53 -21.21 -0.67
C PRO A 218 -9.16 -21.49 -0.06
N TYR A 219 -8.14 -20.70 -0.37
CA TYR A 219 -6.75 -20.95 0.01
C TYR A 219 -6.25 -20.02 1.12
N LEU A 220 -7.00 -18.97 1.47
CA LEU A 220 -6.51 -17.89 2.34
C LEU A 220 -6.31 -18.32 3.79
N GLU A 221 -7.14 -19.23 4.32
CA GLU A 221 -7.00 -19.73 5.69
C GLU A 221 -5.72 -20.55 5.85
N THR A 222 -5.50 -21.55 4.99
CA THR A 222 -4.26 -22.33 4.97
C THR A 222 -3.04 -21.45 4.69
N PHE A 223 -3.18 -20.45 3.80
CA PHE A 223 -2.10 -19.50 3.56
C PHE A 223 -1.77 -18.67 4.80
N ALA A 224 -2.74 -18.25 5.60
CA ALA A 224 -2.49 -17.54 6.85
C ALA A 224 -1.74 -18.42 7.86
N GLU A 225 -2.09 -19.69 7.97
CA GLU A 225 -1.39 -20.67 8.82
C GLU A 225 0.06 -20.90 8.39
N ASP A 226 0.28 -21.13 7.09
CA ASP A 226 1.62 -21.30 6.52
C ASP A 226 2.44 -20.01 6.67
N ALA A 227 1.84 -18.84 6.39
CA ALA A 227 2.49 -17.55 6.55
C ALA A 227 2.88 -17.28 8.00
N ALA A 228 2.03 -17.61 8.97
CA ALA A 228 2.36 -17.46 10.39
C ALA A 228 3.63 -18.23 10.76
N SER A 229 3.76 -19.46 10.27
CA SER A 229 4.92 -20.32 10.53
C SER A 229 6.20 -19.75 9.91
N GLU A 230 6.12 -19.28 8.66
CA GLU A 230 7.24 -18.67 7.94
C GLU A 230 7.67 -17.33 8.56
N LEU A 231 6.71 -16.52 9.03
CA LEU A 231 6.97 -15.24 9.71
C LEU A 231 7.72 -15.45 11.02
N VAL A 232 7.28 -16.39 11.85
CA VAL A 232 7.98 -16.71 13.11
C VAL A 232 9.41 -17.20 12.84
N ALA A 233 9.61 -17.99 11.78
CA ALA A 233 10.94 -18.44 11.39
C ALA A 233 11.86 -17.30 10.94
N GLU A 234 11.34 -16.33 10.16
CA GLU A 234 12.12 -15.20 9.63
C GLU A 234 12.36 -14.09 10.66
N LEU A 235 11.36 -13.78 11.50
CA LEU A 235 11.44 -12.69 12.49
C LEU A 235 12.06 -13.14 13.82
N GLN A 236 11.95 -14.43 14.15
CA GLN A 236 12.30 -15.02 15.46
C GLN A 236 11.53 -14.46 16.66
N VAL A 237 10.61 -13.52 16.41
CA VAL A 237 9.68 -12.91 17.37
C VAL A 237 8.36 -12.65 16.65
N ILE A 238 7.30 -12.36 17.41
CA ILE A 238 6.06 -11.87 16.83
C ILE A 238 6.28 -10.51 16.16
N PRO A 239 5.55 -10.18 15.08
CA PRO A 239 5.61 -8.86 14.48
C PRO A 239 5.02 -7.81 15.42
N ASP A 240 5.51 -6.57 15.33
CA ASP A 240 4.98 -5.45 16.11
C ASP A 240 3.76 -4.83 15.42
N PHE A 241 3.65 -5.00 14.10
CA PHE A 241 2.62 -4.36 13.30
C PHE A 241 2.31 -5.14 12.01
N ILE A 242 1.02 -5.31 11.71
CA ILE A 242 0.53 -6.02 10.51
C ILE A 242 -0.31 -5.08 9.65
N ILE A 243 -0.01 -5.02 8.34
CA ILE A 243 -0.75 -4.22 7.34
C ILE A 243 -1.37 -5.14 6.30
N GLY A 244 -2.70 -5.21 6.27
CA GLY A 244 -3.46 -5.83 5.19
C GLY A 244 -3.58 -4.92 3.97
N ASN A 245 -3.50 -5.50 2.76
CA ASN A 245 -3.73 -4.78 1.51
C ASN A 245 -4.75 -5.52 0.64
N TYR A 246 -5.79 -4.82 0.19
CA TYR A 246 -6.91 -5.37 -0.56
C TYR A 246 -7.69 -6.45 0.22
N SER A 247 -8.79 -6.93 -0.32
CA SER A 247 -9.71 -7.85 0.37
C SER A 247 -9.04 -9.12 0.90
N ASP A 248 -8.21 -9.79 0.09
CA ASP A 248 -7.51 -11.02 0.46
C ASP A 248 -6.40 -10.78 1.49
N GLY A 249 -5.58 -9.74 1.29
CA GLY A 249 -4.54 -9.37 2.24
C GLY A 249 -5.11 -8.86 3.57
N ASN A 250 -6.24 -8.15 3.54
CA ASN A 250 -6.96 -7.69 4.72
C ASN A 250 -7.57 -8.86 5.51
N LEU A 251 -8.11 -9.87 4.84
CA LEU A 251 -8.61 -11.07 5.51
C LEU A 251 -7.46 -11.85 6.18
N VAL A 252 -6.37 -12.10 5.46
CA VAL A 252 -5.19 -12.79 6.01
C VAL A 252 -4.58 -12.00 7.17
N ALA A 253 -4.48 -10.66 7.05
CA ALA A 253 -4.02 -9.79 8.11
C ALA A 253 -4.90 -9.91 9.37
N SER A 254 -6.22 -10.00 9.20
CA SER A 254 -7.16 -10.16 10.32
C SER A 254 -6.96 -11.48 11.05
N LEU A 255 -6.76 -12.57 10.31
CA LEU A 255 -6.48 -13.89 10.90
C LEU A 255 -5.15 -13.90 11.66
N LEU A 256 -4.10 -13.32 11.07
CA LEU A 256 -2.77 -13.25 11.69
C LEU A 256 -2.75 -12.34 12.92
N ALA A 257 -3.36 -11.15 12.84
CA ALA A 257 -3.43 -10.20 13.95
C ALA A 257 -4.17 -10.79 15.14
N TYR A 258 -5.31 -11.45 14.90
CA TYR A 258 -6.07 -12.15 15.95
C TYR A 258 -5.23 -13.26 16.60
N LYS A 259 -4.55 -14.08 15.80
CA LYS A 259 -3.74 -15.21 16.28
C LYS A 259 -2.50 -14.76 17.07
N MET A 260 -1.86 -13.67 16.64
CA MET A 260 -0.59 -13.20 17.20
C MET A 260 -0.77 -12.11 18.27
N GLY A 261 -1.95 -11.51 18.38
CA GLY A 261 -2.22 -10.40 19.30
C GLY A 261 -1.47 -9.12 18.91
N VAL A 262 -1.50 -8.77 17.61
CA VAL A 262 -0.69 -7.69 17.03
C VAL A 262 -1.58 -6.60 16.44
N THR A 263 -1.16 -5.34 16.57
CA THR A 263 -1.87 -4.19 16.00
C THR A 263 -2.03 -4.34 14.49
N GLN A 264 -3.26 -4.17 14.00
CA GLN A 264 -3.65 -4.36 12.62
C GLN A 264 -4.04 -3.04 11.95
N CYS A 265 -3.45 -2.78 10.79
CA CYS A 265 -3.91 -1.80 9.83
C CYS A 265 -4.44 -2.47 8.57
N THR A 266 -5.46 -1.89 7.95
CA THR A 266 -5.93 -2.32 6.63
C THR A 266 -5.94 -1.17 5.63
N ILE A 267 -5.56 -1.47 4.39
CA ILE A 267 -5.61 -0.56 3.25
C ILE A 267 -6.41 -1.27 2.15
N ALA A 268 -7.59 -0.72 1.80
CA ALA A 268 -8.45 -1.38 0.82
C ALA A 268 -7.87 -1.36 -0.60
N HIS A 269 -7.23 -0.26 -1.02
CA HIS A 269 -6.83 0.03 -2.42
C HIS A 269 -7.98 0.12 -3.43
N ALA A 270 -9.06 -0.65 -3.25
CA ALA A 270 -10.31 -0.54 -3.97
C ALA A 270 -11.36 -1.39 -3.25
N LEU A 271 -12.63 -0.96 -3.29
CA LEU A 271 -13.77 -1.79 -2.87
C LEU A 271 -14.64 -2.13 -4.07
N GLU A 272 -14.63 -3.40 -4.47
CA GLU A 272 -15.23 -3.85 -5.74
C GLU A 272 -16.73 -3.59 -5.82
N LYS A 273 -17.43 -3.55 -4.67
CA LYS A 273 -18.87 -3.23 -4.60
C LYS A 273 -19.24 -1.90 -5.27
N THR A 274 -18.33 -0.92 -5.24
CA THR A 274 -18.53 0.38 -5.91
C THR A 274 -18.09 0.40 -7.36
N LYS A 275 -17.19 -0.51 -7.76
CA LYS A 275 -16.69 -0.64 -9.14
C LYS A 275 -17.65 -1.42 -10.02
N TYR A 276 -18.43 -2.32 -9.43
CA TYR A 276 -19.47 -3.10 -10.08
C TYR A 276 -20.82 -2.68 -9.49
N PRO A 277 -21.52 -1.70 -10.10
CA PRO A 277 -22.81 -1.23 -9.60
C PRO A 277 -23.82 -2.37 -9.42
N ASP A 278 -24.62 -2.29 -8.36
CA ASP A 278 -25.64 -3.27 -8.00
C ASP A 278 -25.12 -4.72 -7.83
N SER A 279 -23.80 -4.88 -7.69
CA SER A 279 -23.16 -6.19 -7.47
C SER A 279 -23.55 -6.84 -6.14
N ASP A 280 -24.06 -6.08 -5.17
CA ASP A 280 -24.62 -6.61 -3.94
C ASP A 280 -26.03 -7.18 -4.16
N ILE A 281 -26.97 -6.39 -4.67
CA ILE A 281 -28.34 -6.87 -4.87
C ILE A 281 -28.43 -7.98 -5.94
N TYR A 282 -27.58 -7.94 -6.97
CA TYR A 282 -27.52 -8.93 -8.04
C TYR A 282 -26.32 -9.88 -7.94
N TRP A 283 -25.73 -10.04 -6.74
CA TRP A 283 -24.51 -10.83 -6.54
C TRP A 283 -24.54 -12.22 -7.17
N LYS A 284 -25.70 -12.90 -7.19
CA LYS A 284 -25.87 -14.22 -7.81
C LYS A 284 -25.52 -14.25 -9.30
N ASN A 285 -25.74 -13.14 -10.02
CA ASN A 285 -25.39 -13.04 -11.45
C ASN A 285 -23.88 -12.89 -11.66
N PHE A 286 -23.16 -12.43 -10.64
CA PHE A 286 -21.72 -12.24 -10.65
C PHE A 286 -20.97 -13.40 -9.99
N GLU A 287 -21.66 -14.27 -9.26
CA GLU A 287 -21.04 -15.24 -8.36
C GLU A 287 -20.13 -16.23 -9.08
N ASP A 288 -20.56 -16.81 -10.20
CA ASP A 288 -19.77 -17.78 -10.98
C ASP A 288 -18.50 -17.18 -11.60
N LYS A 289 -18.41 -15.84 -11.67
CA LYS A 289 -17.28 -15.14 -12.31
C LYS A 289 -16.39 -14.38 -11.30
N TYR A 290 -16.97 -13.79 -10.27
CA TYR A 290 -16.29 -12.83 -9.39
C TYR A 290 -16.30 -13.24 -7.92
N HIS A 291 -17.12 -14.22 -7.53
CA HIS A 291 -17.22 -14.69 -6.14
C HIS A 291 -17.42 -13.55 -5.12
N PHE A 292 -18.29 -12.58 -5.46
CA PHE A 292 -18.54 -11.41 -4.63
C PHE A 292 -19.14 -11.75 -3.26
N SER A 293 -19.82 -12.89 -3.13
CA SER A 293 -20.25 -13.38 -1.81
C SER A 293 -19.08 -13.52 -0.83
N CYS A 294 -17.97 -14.13 -1.28
CA CYS A 294 -16.75 -14.28 -0.50
C CYS A 294 -16.07 -12.92 -0.28
N GLN A 295 -15.92 -12.12 -1.33
CA GLN A 295 -15.21 -10.85 -1.25
C GLN A 295 -15.87 -9.86 -0.29
N PHE A 296 -17.18 -9.65 -0.41
CA PHE A 296 -17.89 -8.71 0.45
C PHE A 296 -17.97 -9.18 1.91
N THR A 297 -17.97 -10.51 2.13
CA THR A 297 -17.84 -11.07 3.48
C THR A 297 -16.46 -10.75 4.05
N ALA A 298 -15.39 -10.98 3.28
CA ALA A 298 -14.01 -10.71 3.69
C ALA A 298 -13.77 -9.22 3.99
N ASP A 299 -14.32 -8.34 3.14
CA ASP A 299 -14.25 -6.89 3.30
C ASP A 299 -14.89 -6.46 4.63
N ILE A 300 -16.11 -6.92 4.93
CA ILE A 300 -16.79 -6.57 6.19
C ILE A 300 -16.07 -7.11 7.42
N ILE A 301 -15.55 -8.35 7.35
CA ILE A 301 -14.76 -8.93 8.44
C ILE A 301 -13.54 -8.05 8.73
N ALA A 302 -12.77 -7.72 7.70
CA ALA A 302 -11.51 -7.00 7.89
C ALA A 302 -11.72 -5.52 8.26
N MET A 303 -12.75 -4.85 7.69
CA MET A 303 -13.12 -3.47 8.07
C MET A 303 -13.38 -3.34 9.57
N ASN A 304 -14.08 -4.31 10.16
CA ASN A 304 -14.46 -4.25 11.56
C ASN A 304 -13.37 -4.77 12.50
N ASN A 305 -12.55 -5.73 12.06
CA ASN A 305 -11.43 -6.25 12.84
C ASN A 305 -10.22 -5.32 12.92
N ALA A 306 -10.01 -4.44 11.93
CA ALA A 306 -8.87 -3.53 11.92
C ALA A 306 -8.88 -2.58 13.13
N ASP A 307 -7.70 -2.39 13.76
CA ASP A 307 -7.51 -1.36 14.79
C ASP A 307 -7.58 0.04 14.16
N PHE A 308 -7.04 0.19 12.95
CA PHE A 308 -7.20 1.40 12.14
C PHE A 308 -7.16 1.12 10.63
N ILE A 309 -7.76 2.02 9.86
CA ILE A 309 -7.90 1.92 8.41
C ILE A 309 -7.19 3.14 7.81
N ILE A 310 -6.27 2.88 6.88
CA ILE A 310 -5.67 3.94 6.07
C ILE A 310 -6.41 4.04 4.73
N THR A 311 -6.82 5.25 4.37
CA THR A 311 -7.36 5.57 3.04
C THR A 311 -6.49 6.60 2.33
N SER A 312 -6.54 6.60 1.00
CA SER A 312 -5.78 7.56 0.20
C SER A 312 -6.47 8.92 0.09
N THR A 313 -7.79 8.95 0.25
CA THR A 313 -8.60 10.16 0.12
C THR A 313 -9.79 10.17 1.07
N TYR A 314 -10.36 11.37 1.29
CA TYR A 314 -11.64 11.52 1.98
C TYR A 314 -12.81 10.87 1.20
N GLN A 315 -12.77 10.98 -0.13
CA GLN A 315 -13.82 10.43 -1.01
C GLN A 315 -13.93 8.91 -0.89
N GLU A 316 -12.83 8.21 -0.61
CA GLU A 316 -12.83 6.78 -0.32
C GLU A 316 -13.71 6.44 0.91
N ILE A 317 -13.73 7.31 1.93
CA ILE A 317 -14.51 7.10 3.15
C ILE A 317 -15.96 7.56 2.95
N ALA A 318 -16.16 8.87 2.77
CA ALA A 318 -17.46 9.55 2.84
C ALA A 318 -17.86 10.28 1.54
N GLY A 319 -17.14 10.00 0.44
CA GLY A 319 -17.55 10.45 -0.88
C GLY A 319 -17.44 11.96 -1.08
N THR A 320 -18.45 12.53 -1.73
CA THR A 320 -18.65 13.96 -1.90
C THR A 320 -20.05 14.32 -1.41
N LYS A 321 -20.39 15.62 -1.42
CA LYS A 321 -21.76 16.06 -1.13
C LYS A 321 -22.83 15.38 -1.99
N ASN A 322 -22.49 14.96 -3.21
CA ASN A 322 -23.45 14.45 -4.19
C ASN A 322 -23.29 12.94 -4.47
N THR A 323 -22.24 12.30 -3.94
CA THR A 323 -21.90 10.90 -4.27
C THR A 323 -21.42 10.18 -3.03
N VAL A 324 -21.95 8.99 -2.78
CA VAL A 324 -21.58 8.15 -1.65
C VAL A 324 -20.11 7.72 -1.71
N GLY A 325 -19.45 7.62 -0.55
CA GLY A 325 -18.09 7.09 -0.43
C GLY A 325 -17.99 5.58 -0.68
N GLN A 326 -16.77 5.08 -0.85
CA GLN A 326 -16.54 3.65 -1.04
C GLN A 326 -16.88 2.87 0.23
N TYR A 327 -16.27 3.21 1.37
CA TYR A 327 -16.62 2.61 2.66
C TYR A 327 -18.05 2.95 3.07
N GLU A 328 -18.51 4.19 2.86
CA GLU A 328 -19.90 4.57 3.15
C GLU A 328 -20.92 3.66 2.44
N SER A 329 -20.65 3.23 1.22
CA SER A 329 -21.53 2.32 0.49
C SER A 329 -21.68 0.93 1.14
N HIS A 330 -20.80 0.57 2.09
CA HIS A 330 -20.83 -0.67 2.87
C HIS A 330 -21.55 -0.50 4.23
N ARG A 331 -22.03 0.70 4.55
CA ARG A 331 -22.77 0.98 5.79
C ARG A 331 -24.04 0.13 5.88
N ALA A 332 -24.82 0.04 4.81
CA ALA A 332 -26.02 -0.77 4.77
C ALA A 332 -26.25 -1.31 3.35
N PHE A 333 -26.31 -2.63 3.20
CA PHE A 333 -26.57 -3.30 1.93
C PHE A 333 -27.10 -4.72 2.17
N THR A 334 -27.51 -5.41 1.11
CA THR A 334 -28.03 -6.77 1.21
C THR A 334 -27.50 -7.64 0.08
N LEU A 335 -27.25 -8.92 0.38
CA LEU A 335 -27.00 -9.97 -0.58
C LEU A 335 -28.21 -10.90 -0.56
N PRO A 336 -29.24 -10.69 -1.40
CA PRO A 336 -30.50 -11.40 -1.29
C PRO A 336 -30.34 -12.92 -1.33
N GLY A 337 -30.89 -13.59 -0.33
CA GLY A 337 -30.77 -15.05 -0.15
C GLY A 337 -29.48 -15.50 0.54
N LEU A 338 -28.60 -14.59 0.97
CA LEU A 338 -27.42 -14.89 1.77
C LEU A 338 -27.50 -14.21 3.15
N TYR A 339 -27.27 -12.89 3.21
CA TYR A 339 -27.42 -12.10 4.44
C TYR A 339 -27.70 -10.62 4.13
N ARG A 340 -28.04 -9.86 5.18
CA ARG A 340 -28.26 -8.41 5.12
C ARG A 340 -27.36 -7.71 6.13
N VAL A 341 -26.64 -6.69 5.68
CA VAL A 341 -25.81 -5.83 6.51
C VAL A 341 -26.61 -4.59 6.85
N VAL A 342 -27.04 -4.48 8.11
CA VAL A 342 -27.82 -3.33 8.60
C VAL A 342 -26.91 -2.16 8.98
N HIS A 343 -25.76 -2.48 9.57
CA HIS A 343 -24.74 -1.50 9.97
C HIS A 343 -23.35 -2.14 9.84
N GLY A 344 -22.78 -2.07 8.63
CA GLY A 344 -21.52 -2.74 8.28
C GLY A 344 -20.27 -1.95 8.65
N ILE A 345 -20.33 -0.62 8.55
CA ILE A 345 -19.24 0.29 8.90
C ILE A 345 -19.82 1.69 9.15
N ASP A 346 -19.20 2.46 10.04
CA ASP A 346 -19.54 3.87 10.25
C ASP A 346 -18.44 4.77 9.66
N VAL A 347 -18.83 5.73 8.81
CA VAL A 347 -17.89 6.70 8.23
C VAL A 347 -17.28 7.64 9.28
N PHE A 348 -17.91 7.71 10.47
CA PHE A 348 -17.41 8.48 11.61
C PHE A 348 -16.58 7.65 12.60
N ASP A 349 -16.31 6.38 12.28
CA ASP A 349 -15.47 5.55 13.13
C ASP A 349 -14.06 6.17 13.24
N PRO A 350 -13.54 6.44 14.46
CA PRO A 350 -12.24 7.08 14.66
C PRO A 350 -11.07 6.25 14.13
N LYS A 351 -11.31 4.99 13.73
CA LYS A 351 -10.29 4.14 13.11
C LYS A 351 -9.87 4.60 11.71
N PHE A 352 -10.69 5.41 11.02
CA PHE A 352 -10.36 5.93 9.70
C PHE A 352 -9.33 7.05 9.75
N ASN A 353 -8.23 6.88 8.99
CA ASN A 353 -7.16 7.85 8.88
C ASN A 353 -6.77 8.05 7.41
N ILE A 354 -6.77 9.30 6.94
CA ILE A 354 -6.37 9.62 5.56
C ILE A 354 -4.87 9.85 5.55
N VAL A 355 -4.13 8.97 4.87
CA VAL A 355 -2.68 9.09 4.66
C VAL A 355 -2.42 8.99 3.17
N SER A 356 -2.39 10.17 2.53
CA SER A 356 -2.24 10.26 1.09
C SER A 356 -0.89 9.74 0.62
N PRO A 357 -0.86 8.78 -0.32
CA PRO A 357 0.38 8.31 -0.93
C PRO A 357 0.98 9.33 -1.89
N GLY A 358 2.17 9.00 -2.41
CA GLY A 358 2.87 9.77 -3.43
C GLY A 358 3.45 8.89 -4.53
N ALA A 359 4.19 9.53 -5.42
CA ALA A 359 5.00 8.88 -6.44
C ALA A 359 6.49 9.08 -6.12
N ASP A 360 7.33 8.11 -6.50
CA ASP A 360 8.78 8.21 -6.34
C ASP A 360 9.33 9.43 -7.11
N MET A 361 9.82 10.43 -6.37
CA MET A 361 10.33 11.69 -6.91
C MET A 361 11.65 11.53 -7.70
N CYS A 362 12.34 10.39 -7.57
CA CYS A 362 13.47 10.06 -8.42
C CYS A 362 13.04 9.60 -9.82
N ILE A 363 11.83 9.05 -9.95
CA ILE A 363 11.27 8.56 -11.22
C ILE A 363 10.38 9.63 -11.87
N TYR A 364 9.49 10.23 -11.09
CA TYR A 364 8.49 11.19 -11.54
C TYR A 364 8.83 12.58 -10.99
N PHE A 365 9.26 13.46 -11.90
CA PHE A 365 9.66 14.83 -11.60
C PHE A 365 9.27 15.76 -12.77
N PRO A 366 9.24 17.09 -12.55
CA PRO A 366 8.81 18.05 -13.57
C PRO A 366 9.59 17.96 -14.89
N TYR A 367 8.89 18.00 -16.03
CA TYR A 367 9.50 17.93 -17.37
C TYR A 367 10.43 19.11 -17.70
N SER A 368 10.32 20.20 -16.93
CA SER A 368 11.14 21.41 -16.98
C SER A 368 12.56 21.21 -16.45
N ASP A 369 12.80 20.20 -15.61
CA ASP A 369 14.10 19.94 -14.99
C ASP A 369 15.04 19.26 -15.99
N LYS A 370 15.54 20.04 -16.97
CA LYS A 370 16.29 19.52 -18.13
C LYS A 370 17.55 18.73 -17.74
N GLU A 371 18.20 19.07 -16.63
CA GLU A 371 19.40 18.37 -16.15
C GLU A 371 19.13 16.93 -15.69
N LYS A 372 17.91 16.63 -15.23
CA LYS A 372 17.53 15.29 -14.76
C LYS A 372 16.95 14.40 -15.87
N ARG A 373 16.73 14.95 -17.08
CA ARG A 373 16.07 14.24 -18.18
C ARG A 373 16.90 13.05 -18.65
N LEU A 374 16.23 11.92 -18.90
CA LEU A 374 16.86 10.70 -19.38
C LEU A 374 16.90 10.71 -20.92
N THR A 375 17.63 11.66 -21.52
CA THR A 375 17.67 11.89 -22.98
C THR A 375 18.17 10.68 -23.77
N ALA A 376 18.99 9.82 -23.16
CA ALA A 376 19.42 8.56 -23.75
C ALA A 376 18.24 7.60 -24.10
N LEU A 377 17.09 7.77 -23.46
CA LEU A 377 15.88 6.97 -23.73
C LEU A 377 15.03 7.54 -24.88
N HIS A 378 15.31 8.74 -25.37
CA HIS A 378 14.46 9.42 -26.36
C HIS A 378 14.36 8.64 -27.66
N GLY A 379 15.45 8.04 -28.15
CA GLY A 379 15.41 7.18 -29.34
C GLY A 379 14.41 6.03 -29.20
N SER A 380 14.44 5.32 -28.07
CA SER A 380 13.49 4.22 -27.80
C SER A 380 12.05 4.69 -27.61
N ILE A 381 11.84 5.92 -27.10
CA ILE A 381 10.51 6.50 -26.93
C ILE A 381 9.95 6.94 -28.29
N GLU A 382 10.80 7.50 -29.15
CA GLU A 382 10.43 7.90 -30.51
C GLU A 382 10.08 6.72 -31.39
N GLU A 383 10.82 5.62 -31.29
CA GLU A 383 10.48 4.34 -31.90
C GLU A 383 9.10 3.85 -31.41
N LEU A 384 8.91 3.79 -30.10
CA LEU A 384 7.65 3.37 -29.48
C LEU A 384 6.44 4.20 -29.95
N LEU A 385 6.60 5.51 -30.10
CA LEU A 385 5.51 6.43 -30.47
C LEU A 385 5.29 6.55 -31.99
N TYR A 386 6.36 6.52 -32.79
CA TYR A 386 6.33 7.01 -34.17
C TYR A 386 6.88 6.05 -35.22
N ASP A 387 7.35 4.87 -34.83
CA ASP A 387 7.75 3.82 -35.79
C ASP A 387 6.51 3.33 -36.57
N PRO A 388 6.49 3.39 -37.92
CA PRO A 388 5.37 2.89 -38.71
C PRO A 388 5.16 1.37 -38.60
N GLU A 389 6.17 0.60 -38.19
CA GLU A 389 6.08 -0.86 -38.09
C GLU A 389 5.03 -1.30 -37.07
N GLN A 390 4.27 -2.32 -37.44
CA GLN A 390 3.24 -2.93 -36.60
C GLN A 390 3.83 -4.20 -35.98
N ASN A 391 3.90 -4.27 -34.65
CA ASN A 391 4.52 -5.40 -33.96
C ASN A 391 3.80 -5.70 -32.63
N ASP A 392 4.40 -6.59 -31.84
CA ASP A 392 3.86 -6.99 -30.54
C ASP A 392 3.95 -5.89 -29.47
N GLU A 393 4.79 -4.87 -29.65
CA GLU A 393 4.96 -3.75 -28.71
C GLU A 393 4.08 -2.56 -29.03
N HIS A 394 3.74 -2.33 -30.31
CA HIS A 394 2.85 -1.25 -30.70
C HIS A 394 2.11 -1.51 -32.03
N ILE A 395 0.85 -1.07 -32.06
CA ILE A 395 0.01 -1.04 -33.26
C ILE A 395 -0.62 0.34 -33.48
N GLY A 396 -1.08 0.60 -34.69
CA GLY A 396 -1.45 1.93 -35.17
C GLY A 396 -0.23 2.78 -35.53
N MET A 397 -0.45 3.99 -36.02
CA MET A 397 0.61 4.90 -36.47
C MET A 397 0.16 6.34 -36.26
N LEU A 398 1.11 7.24 -36.01
CA LEU A 398 0.87 8.68 -35.95
C LEU A 398 1.47 9.35 -37.18
N THR A 399 0.63 9.86 -38.08
CA THR A 399 1.08 10.47 -39.34
C THR A 399 1.64 11.87 -39.12
N ASP A 400 1.02 12.66 -38.24
CA ASP A 400 1.44 14.03 -37.94
C ASP A 400 2.11 14.10 -36.56
N ARG A 401 3.44 14.17 -36.56
CA ARG A 401 4.27 14.25 -35.34
C ARG A 401 4.23 15.63 -34.67
N SER A 402 3.68 16.65 -35.33
CA SER A 402 3.61 18.01 -34.78
C SER A 402 2.44 18.20 -33.81
N LYS A 403 1.44 17.31 -33.86
CA LYS A 403 0.27 17.36 -32.99
C LYS A 403 0.62 16.99 -31.55
N PRO A 404 0.02 17.68 -30.56
CA PRO A 404 0.07 17.24 -29.17
C PRO A 404 -0.49 15.82 -29.01
N LEU A 405 0.02 15.12 -28.00
CA LEU A 405 -0.41 13.77 -27.67
C LEU A 405 -1.40 13.79 -26.51
N ILE A 406 -2.60 13.22 -26.70
CA ILE A 406 -3.42 12.75 -25.58
C ILE A 406 -2.93 11.36 -25.21
N PHE A 407 -2.57 11.20 -23.94
CA PHE A 407 -1.93 10.00 -23.42
C PHE A 407 -2.77 9.36 -22.31
N THR A 408 -2.89 8.04 -22.34
CA THR A 408 -3.40 7.26 -21.21
C THR A 408 -2.54 6.02 -21.01
N MET A 409 -2.35 5.62 -19.75
CA MET A 409 -1.62 4.41 -19.39
C MET A 409 -2.34 3.71 -18.24
N ALA A 410 -2.88 2.53 -18.51
CA ALA A 410 -3.63 1.75 -17.54
C ALA A 410 -3.66 0.26 -17.91
N ARG A 411 -4.08 -0.58 -16.96
CA ARG A 411 -4.50 -1.95 -17.30
C ARG A 411 -5.73 -1.88 -18.20
N LEU A 412 -5.83 -2.84 -19.12
CA LEU A 412 -6.94 -2.94 -20.04
C LEU A 412 -8.03 -3.82 -19.40
N ASP A 413 -8.88 -3.20 -18.59
CA ASP A 413 -10.03 -3.83 -17.94
C ASP A 413 -11.29 -2.96 -18.12
N HIS A 414 -12.46 -3.58 -17.94
CA HIS A 414 -13.75 -2.91 -18.16
C HIS A 414 -13.93 -1.65 -17.29
N VAL A 415 -13.39 -1.67 -16.07
CA VAL A 415 -13.53 -0.56 -15.11
C VAL A 415 -12.64 0.63 -15.48
N LYS A 416 -11.46 0.39 -16.05
CA LYS A 416 -10.57 1.46 -16.53
C LYS A 416 -11.14 2.21 -17.74
N ASN A 417 -12.02 1.56 -18.50
CA ASN A 417 -12.78 2.14 -19.62
C ASN A 417 -11.90 2.84 -20.66
N VAL A 418 -10.75 2.24 -20.97
CA VAL A 418 -9.83 2.74 -22.01
C VAL A 418 -10.49 2.66 -23.39
N THR A 419 -11.26 1.60 -23.67
CA THR A 419 -12.02 1.49 -24.92
C THR A 419 -13.06 2.60 -25.08
N GLY A 420 -13.70 3.05 -23.99
CA GLY A 420 -14.61 4.19 -24.03
C GLY A 420 -13.91 5.50 -24.40
N LEU A 421 -12.67 5.72 -23.96
CA LEU A 421 -11.87 6.87 -24.40
C LEU A 421 -11.61 6.82 -25.91
N VAL A 422 -11.26 5.64 -26.44
CA VAL A 422 -10.99 5.44 -27.87
C VAL A 422 -12.24 5.68 -28.71
N GLU A 423 -13.40 5.20 -28.24
CA GLU A 423 -14.70 5.46 -28.89
C GLU A 423 -15.04 6.97 -28.92
N LEU A 424 -14.88 7.67 -27.78
CA LEU A 424 -15.13 9.11 -27.69
C LEU A 424 -14.18 9.92 -28.59
N TYR A 425 -12.90 9.54 -28.63
CA TYR A 425 -11.92 10.13 -29.52
C TYR A 425 -12.30 9.90 -30.99
N GLY A 426 -12.67 8.67 -31.35
CA GLY A 426 -13.06 8.31 -32.72
C GLY A 426 -14.28 9.08 -33.24
N LYS A 427 -15.27 9.33 -32.37
CA LYS A 427 -16.48 10.11 -32.69
C LYS A 427 -16.23 11.62 -32.85
N SER A 428 -15.17 12.16 -32.25
CA SER A 428 -14.92 13.61 -32.23
C SER A 428 -13.93 14.04 -33.31
N THR A 429 -14.44 14.42 -34.48
CA THR A 429 -13.61 14.91 -35.60
C THR A 429 -12.74 16.10 -35.19
N LYS A 430 -13.30 17.07 -34.46
CA LYS A 430 -12.57 18.22 -33.94
C LYS A 430 -11.41 17.82 -33.04
N LEU A 431 -11.56 16.79 -32.22
CA LEU A 431 -10.46 16.33 -31.36
C LEU A 431 -9.36 15.66 -32.19
N ARG A 432 -9.73 14.81 -33.15
CA ARG A 432 -8.79 14.13 -34.06
C ARG A 432 -7.99 15.10 -34.94
N GLU A 433 -8.58 16.23 -35.31
CA GLU A 433 -7.89 17.30 -36.02
C GLU A 433 -6.79 17.95 -35.18
N LEU A 434 -7.02 18.12 -33.87
CA LEU A 434 -6.13 18.86 -32.98
C LEU A 434 -5.01 18.02 -32.37
N VAL A 435 -5.26 16.73 -32.06
CA VAL A 435 -4.34 15.90 -31.26
C VAL A 435 -4.31 14.46 -31.74
N ASN A 436 -3.20 13.77 -31.47
CA ASN A 436 -3.10 12.31 -31.62
C ASN A 436 -3.45 11.59 -30.31
N LEU A 437 -3.95 10.36 -30.39
CA LEU A 437 -4.23 9.52 -29.24
C LEU A 437 -3.15 8.46 -29.05
N VAL A 438 -2.61 8.35 -27.84
CA VAL A 438 -1.66 7.32 -27.43
C VAL A 438 -2.25 6.56 -26.24
N VAL A 439 -2.45 5.26 -26.42
CA VAL A 439 -2.98 4.34 -25.40
C VAL A 439 -1.91 3.34 -25.03
N VAL A 440 -1.53 3.26 -23.76
CA VAL A 440 -0.64 2.23 -23.24
C VAL A 440 -1.44 1.28 -22.35
N GLY A 441 -1.52 0.00 -22.71
CA GLY A 441 -2.20 -0.97 -21.87
C GLY A 441 -2.51 -2.29 -22.57
N GLY A 442 -2.43 -3.37 -21.80
CA GLY A 442 -2.77 -4.72 -22.22
C GLY A 442 -1.88 -5.31 -23.33
N TYR A 443 -2.31 -6.46 -23.84
CA TYR A 443 -1.75 -7.11 -25.03
C TYR A 443 -2.53 -6.75 -26.28
N HIS A 444 -1.93 -6.90 -27.46
CA HIS A 444 -2.65 -6.74 -28.73
C HIS A 444 -3.38 -8.00 -29.18
N ASP A 445 -2.91 -9.19 -28.75
CA ASP A 445 -3.47 -10.49 -29.11
C ASP A 445 -4.28 -11.07 -27.92
N PRO A 446 -5.58 -11.34 -28.09
CA PRO A 446 -6.41 -11.97 -27.06
C PRO A 446 -5.83 -13.28 -26.53
N ASN A 447 -5.13 -14.07 -27.37
CA ASN A 447 -4.60 -15.37 -26.99
C ASN A 447 -3.42 -15.29 -26.01
N LYS A 448 -2.79 -14.11 -25.90
CA LYS A 448 -1.69 -13.87 -24.95
C LYS A 448 -2.21 -13.56 -23.55
N SER A 449 -3.45 -13.09 -23.43
CA SER A 449 -4.07 -12.84 -22.13
C SER A 449 -4.69 -14.11 -21.55
N LYS A 450 -4.64 -14.21 -20.22
CA LYS A 450 -5.38 -15.21 -19.44
C LYS A 450 -6.51 -14.58 -18.62
N ASP A 451 -6.63 -13.25 -18.67
CA ASP A 451 -7.66 -12.50 -17.98
C ASP A 451 -8.86 -12.30 -18.90
N ARG A 452 -10.06 -12.62 -18.39
CA ARG A 452 -11.27 -12.60 -19.21
C ARG A 452 -11.71 -11.18 -19.59
N GLU A 453 -11.51 -10.20 -18.71
CA GLU A 453 -11.89 -8.82 -19.00
C GLU A 453 -10.94 -8.21 -20.03
N GLU A 454 -9.63 -8.46 -19.89
CA GLU A 454 -8.63 -8.01 -20.84
C GLU A 454 -8.89 -8.58 -22.24
N ILE A 455 -9.19 -9.87 -22.38
CA ILE A 455 -9.54 -10.49 -23.67
C ILE A 455 -10.69 -9.73 -24.36
N THR A 456 -11.79 -9.48 -23.65
CA THR A 456 -12.95 -8.77 -24.21
C THR A 456 -12.62 -7.32 -24.58
N GLU A 457 -11.82 -6.63 -23.77
CA GLU A 457 -11.43 -5.25 -24.06
C GLU A 457 -10.43 -5.16 -25.24
N ILE A 458 -9.56 -6.15 -25.44
CA ILE A 458 -8.69 -6.27 -26.63
C ILE A 458 -9.53 -6.38 -27.90
N GLU A 459 -10.53 -7.27 -27.91
CA GLU A 459 -11.42 -7.44 -29.07
C GLU A 459 -12.17 -6.13 -29.39
N LYS A 460 -12.64 -5.44 -28.35
CA LYS A 460 -13.32 -4.14 -28.47
C LYS A 460 -12.38 -3.04 -28.99
N MET A 461 -11.14 -2.97 -28.52
CA MET A 461 -10.12 -2.03 -29.01
C MET A 461 -9.93 -2.19 -30.53
N HIS A 462 -9.74 -3.42 -31.02
CA HIS A 462 -9.60 -3.70 -32.45
C HIS A 462 -10.84 -3.29 -33.24
N SER A 463 -12.03 -3.60 -32.73
CA SER A 463 -13.30 -3.21 -33.37
C SER A 463 -13.41 -1.69 -33.52
N LEU A 464 -13.10 -0.93 -32.45
CA LEU A 464 -13.19 0.53 -32.45
C LEU A 464 -12.15 1.17 -33.38
N MET A 465 -10.91 0.70 -33.37
CA MET A 465 -9.86 1.21 -34.27
C MET A 465 -10.27 1.07 -35.74
N LYS A 466 -10.92 -0.05 -36.08
CA LYS A 466 -11.45 -0.32 -37.43
C LYS A 466 -12.70 0.50 -37.75
N GLU A 467 -13.67 0.54 -36.84
CA GLU A 467 -14.94 1.26 -37.02
C GLU A 467 -14.74 2.76 -37.27
N TYR A 468 -13.85 3.40 -36.50
CA TYR A 468 -13.61 4.84 -36.59
C TYR A 468 -12.45 5.22 -37.53
N ASN A 469 -11.84 4.23 -38.20
CA ASN A 469 -10.68 4.39 -39.07
C ASN A 469 -9.58 5.25 -38.41
N LEU A 470 -9.05 4.77 -37.28
CA LEU A 470 -8.10 5.52 -36.42
C LEU A 470 -6.64 5.41 -36.88
N GLU A 471 -6.39 4.78 -38.02
CA GLU A 471 -5.06 4.67 -38.60
C GLU A 471 -4.50 6.06 -38.92
N GLY A 472 -3.28 6.34 -38.45
CA GLY A 472 -2.63 7.64 -38.61
C GLY A 472 -2.89 8.65 -37.49
N GLN A 473 -3.85 8.39 -36.58
CA GLN A 473 -4.16 9.27 -35.45
C GLN A 473 -4.11 8.59 -34.07
N CYS A 474 -4.14 7.26 -34.03
CA CYS A 474 -4.08 6.48 -32.80
C CYS A 474 -2.87 5.54 -32.77
N ARG A 475 -2.20 5.49 -31.62
CA ARG A 475 -1.11 4.56 -31.32
C ARG A 475 -1.49 3.76 -30.07
N TRP A 476 -1.57 2.45 -30.20
CA TRP A 476 -1.80 1.53 -29.08
C TRP A 476 -0.51 0.78 -28.80
N ILE A 477 -0.01 0.92 -27.58
CA ILE A 477 1.26 0.39 -27.10
C ILE A 477 0.97 -0.65 -26.02
N SER A 478 1.72 -1.75 -26.03
CA SER A 478 1.60 -2.80 -25.03
C SER A 478 2.02 -2.32 -23.64
N ALA A 479 1.58 -3.02 -22.59
CA ALA A 479 1.91 -2.68 -21.21
C ALA A 479 3.42 -2.39 -20.99
N GLN A 480 3.73 -1.23 -20.41
CA GLN A 480 5.10 -0.78 -20.20
C GLN A 480 5.59 -1.11 -18.78
N MET A 481 6.57 -2.00 -18.67
CA MET A 481 7.04 -2.54 -17.38
C MET A 481 8.18 -1.76 -16.73
N ASN A 482 8.84 -0.85 -17.48
CA ASN A 482 10.02 -0.12 -17.01
C ASN A 482 9.63 1.27 -16.49
N ARG A 483 9.61 1.43 -15.15
CA ARG A 483 9.24 2.69 -14.50
C ARG A 483 10.10 3.89 -14.90
N ALA A 484 11.41 3.71 -15.09
CA ALA A 484 12.30 4.80 -15.46
C ALA A 484 11.97 5.33 -16.87
N ARG A 485 11.70 4.41 -17.81
CA ARG A 485 11.21 4.77 -19.16
C ARG A 485 9.81 5.40 -19.09
N ASN A 486 8.91 4.88 -18.24
CA ASN A 486 7.57 5.44 -18.07
C ASN A 486 7.62 6.89 -17.55
N GLY A 487 8.49 7.17 -16.57
CA GLY A 487 8.70 8.53 -16.08
C GLY A 487 9.17 9.48 -17.19
N GLU A 488 10.10 9.03 -18.05
CA GLU A 488 10.54 9.83 -19.19
C GLU A 488 9.47 9.97 -20.27
N LEU A 489 8.65 8.94 -20.50
CA LEU A 489 7.51 8.99 -21.41
C LEU A 489 6.52 10.08 -20.99
N TYR A 490 6.11 10.15 -19.71
CA TYR A 490 5.26 11.25 -19.21
C TYR A 490 5.86 12.63 -19.51
N ARG A 491 7.17 12.79 -19.30
CA ARG A 491 7.87 14.05 -19.58
C ARG A 491 7.96 14.35 -21.08
N TYR A 492 8.12 13.33 -21.91
CA TYR A 492 8.13 13.43 -23.37
C TYR A 492 6.75 13.88 -23.89
N ILE A 493 5.65 13.31 -23.38
CA ILE A 493 4.29 13.76 -23.69
C ILE A 493 4.11 15.24 -23.31
N ALA A 494 4.64 15.67 -22.17
CA ALA A 494 4.59 17.08 -21.75
C ALA A 494 5.39 18.02 -22.68
N ASP A 495 6.49 17.56 -23.27
CA ASP A 495 7.23 18.33 -24.28
C ASP A 495 6.37 18.59 -25.53
N THR A 496 5.50 17.63 -25.92
CA THR A 496 4.54 17.79 -27.03
C THR A 496 3.37 18.74 -26.72
N LYS A 497 3.33 19.33 -25.51
CA LYS A 497 2.16 20.09 -24.99
C LYS A 497 0.88 19.26 -24.96
N GLY A 498 1.05 17.95 -24.77
CA GLY A 498 -0.02 16.98 -24.65
C GLY A 498 -0.76 17.04 -23.31
N ALA A 499 -1.68 16.09 -23.13
CA ALA A 499 -2.46 15.93 -21.91
C ALA A 499 -2.59 14.46 -21.52
N PHE A 500 -2.67 14.19 -20.22
CA PHE A 500 -3.00 12.87 -19.71
C PHE A 500 -4.50 12.74 -19.43
N VAL A 501 -5.11 11.62 -19.79
CA VAL A 501 -6.55 11.36 -19.59
C VAL A 501 -6.76 10.04 -18.85
N GLN A 502 -7.58 10.09 -17.80
CA GLN A 502 -8.05 8.92 -17.04
C GLN A 502 -9.57 8.98 -16.92
N VAL A 503 -10.25 7.88 -17.31
CA VAL A 503 -11.72 7.84 -17.37
C VAL A 503 -12.35 7.54 -16.01
N TYR A 504 -11.79 6.60 -15.25
CA TYR A 504 -12.27 6.27 -13.90
C TYR A 504 -11.13 5.80 -13.00
N ASN A 505 -11.05 6.31 -11.76
CA ASN A 505 -10.03 5.90 -10.79
C ASN A 505 -10.54 6.01 -9.34
N PRO A 506 -10.74 4.90 -8.61
CA PRO A 506 -11.21 4.94 -7.22
C PRO A 506 -10.18 5.48 -6.21
N CYS A 507 -8.87 5.45 -6.50
CA CYS A 507 -7.84 5.91 -5.53
C CYS A 507 -7.02 7.12 -5.99
N GLY A 508 -7.30 7.70 -7.15
CA GLY A 508 -6.62 8.91 -7.64
C GLY A 508 -5.12 8.78 -7.96
N LEU A 509 -4.45 7.69 -7.54
CA LEU A 509 -3.06 7.42 -7.88
C LEU A 509 -2.92 6.94 -9.32
N LEU A 510 -2.02 7.59 -10.04
CA LEU A 510 -1.53 7.18 -11.36
C LEU A 510 -0.21 6.44 -11.11
N TYR A 511 -0.17 5.14 -11.39
CA TYR A 511 1.07 4.36 -11.33
C TYR A 511 1.44 3.86 -12.71
#